data_AF-A0A376P021-F1
#
_entry.id   AF-A0A376P021-F1
#
_cell.length_a   1.000
_cell.length_b   1.000
_cell.length_c   1.000
_cell.angle_alpha   90.00
_cell.angle_beta   90.00
_cell.angle_gamma   90.00
#
_symmetry.space_group_name_H-M   'P 1'
#
loop_
_entity.id
_entity.type
_entity.pdbx_description
1 polymer ?
#
loop_
_entity_poly.entity_id
_entity_poly.type
_entity_poly.pdbx_seq_one_letter_code
_entity_poly.pdbx_strand_id
1 'polypeptide(L)'
;MSCYNSLPLAGGGSTLVRLNLKAIAERSESLDDFFTRTLPHYCQQQIAIIDARCEFLYQQSHFFENSFLVKEGLINPERFVPMFGMYGLAEAVNLLCEKEGIAARYGKEAAANEVGYRISAQLAEFVANTPVKYGWQKRAMLHAQSGISSDIGTTPGARLPYGDEPDPITHLQTVAPHHAYYYSGISDILTLDETIKRNPQALVQLCLGAFKAGMREFTANVSGNDLVRVTGYMVRLSDLEKYRAEGSRTNTTWLGEEAARNTRILERQPRVISHEQQMRFSQ
;
A
#
# COMPACT_ATOMS: atom_id res chain seq x y z
N MET A 1 4.26 -5.67 14.82
CA MET A 1 4.22 -5.51 13.35
C MET A 1 2.95 -4.75 13.00
N SER A 2 3.09 -3.59 12.36
CA SER A 2 1.98 -2.66 12.10
C SER A 2 1.44 -2.86 10.69
N CYS A 3 0.12 -3.05 10.58
CA CYS A 3 -0.69 -3.06 9.36
C CYS A 3 -0.64 -4.30 8.44
N TYR A 4 0.48 -4.61 7.77
CA TYR A 4 0.58 -5.79 6.86
C TYR A 4 2.03 -6.18 6.51
N ASN A 5 2.96 -5.94 7.42
CA ASN A 5 4.35 -6.20 7.14
C ASN A 5 4.62 -7.72 7.12
N SER A 6 5.41 -8.17 6.15
CA SER A 6 5.93 -9.53 6.05
C SER A 6 7.45 -9.49 6.17
N LEU A 7 7.98 -9.89 7.32
CA LEU A 7 9.41 -9.79 7.64
C LEU A 7 9.96 -11.12 8.14
N PRO A 8 11.30 -11.32 8.11
CA PRO A 8 11.91 -12.56 8.59
C PRO A 8 11.50 -12.90 10.02
N LEU A 9 11.29 -14.18 10.30
CA LEU A 9 11.01 -14.67 11.66
C LEU A 9 12.17 -14.34 12.60
N ALA A 10 11.83 -13.86 13.81
CA ALA A 10 12.78 -13.28 14.77
C ALA A 10 13.55 -12.07 14.23
N GLY A 11 13.13 -11.49 13.10
CA GLY A 11 13.63 -10.24 12.57
C GLY A 11 12.72 -9.05 12.88
N GLY A 12 12.86 -8.00 12.10
CA GLY A 12 12.07 -6.78 12.24
C GLY A 12 12.39 -5.75 11.15
N GLY A 13 11.64 -4.66 11.15
CA GLY A 13 11.91 -3.53 10.25
C GLY A 13 12.92 -2.61 10.90
N SER A 14 14.13 -2.47 10.36
CA SER A 14 15.12 -1.52 10.89
C SER A 14 14.74 -0.07 10.59
N THR A 15 14.11 0.16 9.45
CA THR A 15 13.52 1.46 9.10
C THR A 15 12.46 1.30 8.01
N LEU A 16 11.63 2.32 7.85
CA LEU A 16 10.74 2.49 6.71
C LEU A 16 10.87 3.94 6.24
N VAL A 17 11.40 4.10 5.03
CA VAL A 17 11.45 5.39 4.31
C VAL A 17 10.55 5.24 3.09
N ARG A 18 9.95 6.33 2.59
CA ARG A 18 8.94 6.24 1.53
C ARG A 18 9.22 7.23 0.40
N LEU A 19 9.16 6.77 -0.84
CA LEU A 19 9.06 7.67 -2.00
C LEU A 19 7.63 8.15 -2.17
N ASN A 20 7.49 9.45 -2.40
CA ASN A 20 6.28 10.02 -2.95
C ASN A 20 6.38 9.99 -4.47
N LEU A 21 5.78 8.98 -5.11
CA LEU A 21 5.89 8.81 -6.55
C LEU A 21 5.21 9.94 -7.33
N LYS A 22 4.11 10.48 -6.82
CA LYS A 22 3.45 11.66 -7.40
C LYS A 22 4.43 12.83 -7.52
N ALA A 23 5.15 13.13 -6.44
CA ALA A 23 6.08 14.25 -6.42
C ALA A 23 7.31 14.01 -7.33
N ILE A 24 7.70 12.75 -7.54
CA ILE A 24 8.74 12.39 -8.51
C ILE A 24 8.22 12.61 -9.94
N ALA A 25 6.98 12.19 -10.23
CA ALA A 25 6.33 12.41 -11.53
C ALA A 25 6.14 13.89 -11.84
N GLU A 26 5.75 14.73 -10.87
CA GLU A 26 5.64 16.19 -11.02
C GLU A 26 6.97 16.82 -11.48
N ARG A 27 8.10 16.31 -10.98
CA ARG A 27 9.46 16.77 -11.30
C ARG A 27 10.04 16.16 -12.57
N SER A 28 9.35 15.20 -13.19
CA SER A 28 9.80 14.56 -14.42
C SER A 28 9.24 15.29 -15.63
N GLU A 29 10.01 15.39 -16.70
CA GLU A 29 9.56 16.07 -17.93
C GLU A 29 8.67 15.18 -18.81
N SER A 30 8.94 13.87 -18.80
CA SER A 30 8.31 12.86 -19.65
C SER A 30 8.32 11.48 -18.95
N LEU A 31 7.67 10.47 -19.55
CA LEU A 31 7.81 9.08 -19.11
C LEU A 31 9.27 8.62 -19.17
N ASP A 32 9.98 8.98 -20.24
CA ASP A 32 11.37 8.61 -20.41
C ASP A 32 12.26 9.24 -19.33
N ASP A 33 12.10 10.54 -19.08
CA ASP A 33 12.83 11.26 -18.04
C ASP A 33 12.56 10.70 -16.64
N PHE A 34 11.30 10.35 -16.37
CA PHE A 34 10.91 9.71 -15.11
C PHE A 34 11.68 8.40 -14.90
N PHE A 35 11.69 7.51 -15.89
CA PHE A 35 12.28 6.18 -15.75
C PHE A 35 13.80 6.18 -15.85
N THR A 36 14.40 7.03 -16.68
CA THR A 36 15.85 6.99 -16.94
C THR A 36 16.64 7.87 -15.98
N ARG A 37 16.03 8.94 -15.43
CA ARG A 37 16.74 9.94 -14.62
C ARG A 37 16.10 10.17 -13.25
N THR A 38 14.84 10.59 -13.23
CA THR A 38 14.24 11.17 -12.02
C THR A 38 13.94 10.11 -10.95
N LEU A 39 13.29 9.00 -11.32
CA LEU A 39 13.04 7.89 -10.38
C LEU A 39 14.35 7.25 -9.86
N PRO A 40 15.33 6.88 -10.72
CA PRO A 40 16.62 6.37 -10.23
C PRO A 40 17.33 7.31 -9.26
N HIS A 41 17.33 8.62 -9.53
CA HIS A 41 17.94 9.61 -8.64
C HIS A 41 17.33 9.55 -7.24
N TYR A 42 15.99 9.60 -7.12
CA TYR A 42 15.33 9.55 -5.82
C TYR A 42 15.45 8.19 -5.12
N CYS A 43 15.54 7.10 -5.88
CA CYS A 43 15.82 5.78 -5.30
C CYS A 43 17.20 5.76 -4.60
N GLN A 44 18.23 6.37 -5.20
CA GLN A 44 19.55 6.51 -4.57
C GLN A 44 19.50 7.36 -3.30
N GLN A 45 18.75 8.47 -3.32
CA GLN A 45 18.58 9.30 -2.12
C GLN A 45 17.92 8.52 -0.97
N GLN A 46 16.93 7.68 -1.28
CA GLN A 46 16.29 6.85 -0.26
C GLN A 46 17.23 5.80 0.32
N ILE A 47 18.10 5.19 -0.49
CA ILE A 47 19.14 4.27 0.01
C ILE A 47 20.08 4.99 0.97
N ALA A 48 20.52 6.22 0.64
CA ALA A 48 21.36 7.00 1.53
C ALA A 48 20.68 7.27 2.89
N ILE A 49 19.38 7.57 2.89
CA ILE A 49 18.60 7.75 4.14
C ILE A 49 18.46 6.42 4.89
N ILE A 50 18.19 5.32 4.19
CA ILE A 50 18.08 3.98 4.77
C ILE A 50 19.38 3.62 5.49
N ASP A 51 20.53 3.78 4.82
CA ASP A 51 21.83 3.47 5.38
C ASP A 51 22.14 4.36 6.59
N ALA A 52 21.88 5.67 6.51
CA ALA A 52 22.11 6.58 7.64
C ALA A 52 21.27 6.21 8.87
N ARG A 53 19.98 5.90 8.68
CA ARG A 53 19.09 5.48 9.77
C ARG A 53 19.48 4.14 10.37
N CYS A 54 19.90 3.21 9.52
CA CYS A 54 20.34 1.90 9.97
C CYS A 54 21.69 1.99 10.68
N GLU A 55 22.67 2.74 10.17
CA GLU A 55 23.95 2.97 10.84
C GLU A 55 23.74 3.51 12.26
N PHE A 56 22.83 4.48 12.43
CA PHE A 56 22.45 4.96 13.75
C PHE A 56 21.85 3.84 14.62
N LEU A 57 20.87 3.08 14.11
CA LEU A 57 20.25 1.99 14.86
C LEU A 57 21.27 0.93 15.31
N TYR A 58 22.14 0.50 14.41
CA TYR A 58 23.07 -0.60 14.64
C TYR A 58 24.31 -0.20 15.45
N GLN A 59 24.80 1.03 15.31
CA GLN A 59 26.07 1.45 15.93
C GLN A 59 25.93 2.46 17.06
N GLN A 60 24.92 3.35 17.01
CA GLN A 60 24.85 4.50 17.92
C GLN A 60 23.73 4.38 18.95
N SER A 61 22.63 3.72 18.60
CA SER A 61 21.50 3.58 19.53
C SER A 61 21.75 2.57 20.65
N HIS A 62 22.75 1.69 20.48
CA HIS A 62 23.02 0.53 21.33
C HIS A 62 21.81 -0.39 21.56
N PHE A 63 20.78 -0.31 20.70
CA PHE A 63 19.54 -1.08 20.86
C PHE A 63 19.82 -2.58 20.83
N PHE A 64 20.48 -3.07 19.78
CA PHE A 64 20.75 -4.51 19.64
C PHE A 64 21.76 -5.03 20.66
N GLU A 65 22.70 -4.20 21.11
CA GLU A 65 23.72 -4.58 22.12
C GLU A 65 23.09 -4.76 23.51
N ASN A 66 22.17 -3.86 23.88
CA ASN A 66 21.61 -3.82 25.23
C ASN A 66 20.24 -4.48 25.37
N SER A 67 19.57 -4.82 24.26
CA SER A 67 18.23 -5.37 24.27
C SER A 67 18.18 -6.79 24.86
N PHE A 68 17.34 -6.97 25.89
CA PHE A 68 17.05 -8.30 26.43
C PHE A 68 16.42 -9.23 25.36
N LEU A 69 15.70 -8.66 24.38
CA LEU A 69 15.11 -9.42 23.28
C LEU A 69 16.19 -10.13 22.44
N VAL A 70 17.36 -9.51 22.29
CA VAL A 70 18.52 -10.12 21.63
C VAL A 70 19.16 -11.16 22.54
N LYS A 71 19.39 -10.81 23.81
CA LYS A 71 20.02 -11.71 24.80
C LYS A 71 19.23 -13.01 25.03
N GLU A 72 17.91 -12.94 25.00
CA GLU A 72 17.00 -14.08 25.16
C GLU A 72 16.70 -14.78 23.82
N GLY A 73 17.25 -14.31 22.69
CA GLY A 73 17.07 -14.92 21.37
C GLY A 73 15.68 -14.73 20.77
N LEU A 74 14.87 -13.81 21.29
CA LEU A 74 13.56 -13.45 20.75
C LEU A 74 13.66 -12.71 19.42
N ILE A 75 14.74 -11.93 19.25
CA ILE A 75 15.08 -11.27 17.99
C ILE A 75 16.54 -11.49 17.62
N ASN A 76 16.83 -11.53 16.33
CA ASN A 76 18.16 -11.62 15.75
C ASN A 76 18.44 -10.37 14.90
N PRO A 77 19.42 -9.52 15.27
CA PRO A 77 19.78 -8.32 14.51
C PRO A 77 20.09 -8.58 13.03
N GLU A 78 20.67 -9.72 12.68
CA GLU A 78 20.99 -10.08 11.29
C GLU A 78 19.75 -10.38 10.43
N ARG A 79 18.58 -10.52 11.06
CA ARG A 79 17.30 -10.76 10.40
C ARG A 79 16.45 -9.50 10.25
N PHE A 80 16.95 -8.34 10.68
CA PHE A 80 16.27 -7.08 10.45
C PHE A 80 16.46 -6.61 9.02
N VAL A 81 15.43 -5.99 8.46
CA VAL A 81 15.43 -5.49 7.09
C VAL A 81 15.01 -4.02 7.05
N PRO A 82 15.72 -3.17 6.27
CA PRO A 82 15.19 -1.88 5.92
C PRO A 82 14.12 -2.05 4.85
N MET A 83 12.98 -1.40 5.05
CA MET A 83 11.89 -1.39 4.09
C MET A 83 12.02 -0.17 3.17
N PHE A 84 12.14 -0.42 1.88
CA PHE A 84 12.13 0.56 0.81
C PHE A 84 10.68 0.82 0.40
N GLY A 85 10.08 1.85 0.98
CA GLY A 85 8.67 2.18 0.82
C GLY A 85 8.38 3.06 -0.39
N MET A 86 7.16 2.98 -0.91
CA MET A 86 6.58 3.91 -1.88
C MET A 86 5.08 4.14 -1.62
N TYR A 87 4.55 5.26 -2.12
CA TYR A 87 3.13 5.56 -2.18
C TYR A 87 2.82 6.53 -3.34
N GLY A 88 1.55 6.73 -3.65
CA GLY A 88 1.10 7.65 -4.70
C GLY A 88 1.32 7.13 -6.12
N LEU A 89 1.26 5.81 -6.32
CA LEU A 89 1.45 5.20 -7.66
C LEU A 89 0.39 5.69 -8.65
N ALA A 90 -0.88 5.70 -8.24
CA ALA A 90 -1.98 6.08 -9.11
C ALA A 90 -1.82 7.50 -9.66
N GLU A 91 -1.44 8.44 -8.78
CA GLU A 91 -1.23 9.83 -9.18
C GLU A 91 0.01 9.99 -10.05
N ALA A 92 1.10 9.25 -9.75
CA ALA A 92 2.29 9.25 -10.60
C ALA A 92 1.98 8.76 -12.02
N VAL A 93 1.29 7.62 -12.15
CA VAL A 93 0.88 7.07 -13.44
C VAL A 93 0.03 8.06 -14.22
N ASN A 94 -1.01 8.60 -13.57
CA ASN A 94 -1.94 9.52 -14.24
C ASN A 94 -1.22 10.79 -14.74
N LEU A 95 -0.34 11.39 -13.92
CA LEU A 95 0.46 12.56 -14.30
C LEU A 95 1.40 12.26 -15.47
N LEU A 96 2.03 11.08 -15.48
CA LEU A 96 2.93 10.69 -16.55
C LEU A 96 2.18 10.42 -17.86
N CYS A 97 1.02 9.77 -17.79
CA CYS A 97 0.15 9.61 -18.96
C CYS A 97 -0.29 10.97 -19.52
N GLU A 98 -0.65 11.92 -18.67
CA GLU A 98 -1.02 13.27 -19.09
C GLU A 98 0.14 14.00 -19.80
N LYS A 99 1.37 13.93 -19.25
CA LYS A 99 2.56 14.54 -19.86
C LYS A 99 2.88 14.00 -21.26
N GLU A 100 2.51 12.76 -21.52
CA GLU A 100 2.71 12.08 -22.81
C GLU A 100 1.50 12.20 -23.75
N GLY A 101 0.43 12.89 -23.33
CA GLY A 101 -0.81 12.98 -24.10
C GLY A 101 -1.56 11.64 -24.22
N ILE A 102 -1.28 10.68 -23.33
CA ILE A 102 -1.95 9.39 -23.29
C ILE A 102 -3.28 9.57 -22.53
N ALA A 103 -4.41 9.44 -23.24
CA ALA A 103 -5.75 9.49 -22.66
C ALA A 103 -6.09 8.19 -21.91
N ALA A 104 -5.37 7.91 -20.83
CA ALA A 104 -5.52 6.72 -19.99
C ALA A 104 -5.33 7.07 -18.51
N ARG A 105 -5.99 6.33 -17.64
CA ARG A 105 -5.96 6.44 -16.18
C ARG A 105 -5.74 5.09 -15.52
N TYR A 106 -4.93 5.09 -14.49
CA TYR A 106 -4.63 3.92 -13.68
C TYR A 106 -5.93 3.36 -13.05
N GLY A 107 -6.14 2.05 -13.17
CA GLY A 107 -7.38 1.40 -12.72
C GLY A 107 -8.50 1.36 -13.74
N LYS A 108 -8.35 2.02 -14.89
CA LYS A 108 -9.40 2.15 -15.91
C LYS A 108 -8.93 1.61 -17.26
N GLU A 109 -7.78 2.06 -17.75
CA GLU A 109 -7.24 1.65 -19.04
C GLU A 109 -5.95 0.86 -18.91
N ALA A 110 -5.81 -0.22 -19.70
CA ALA A 110 -4.65 -1.10 -19.68
C ALA A 110 -3.33 -0.36 -19.92
N ALA A 111 -3.32 0.64 -20.81
CA ALA A 111 -2.12 1.43 -21.10
C ALA A 111 -1.54 2.14 -19.86
N ALA A 112 -2.41 2.68 -18.99
CA ALA A 112 -1.96 3.29 -17.73
C ALA A 112 -1.54 2.23 -16.71
N ASN A 113 -2.24 1.09 -16.65
CA ASN A 113 -1.86 -0.02 -15.77
C ASN A 113 -0.45 -0.53 -16.08
N GLU A 114 -0.09 -0.65 -17.37
CA GLU A 114 1.27 -1.04 -17.79
C GLU A 114 2.35 -0.07 -17.29
N VAL A 115 2.08 1.24 -17.28
CA VAL A 115 3.00 2.22 -16.67
C VAL A 115 3.17 1.92 -15.18
N GLY A 116 2.08 1.66 -14.45
CA GLY A 116 2.13 1.28 -13.04
C GLY A 116 2.94 0.01 -12.78
N TYR A 117 2.76 -1.01 -13.61
CA TYR A 117 3.52 -2.27 -13.53
C TYR A 117 5.01 -2.03 -13.80
N ARG A 118 5.35 -1.22 -14.80
CA ARG A 118 6.73 -0.83 -15.12
C ARG A 118 7.40 -0.11 -13.95
N ILE A 119 6.70 0.81 -13.27
CA ILE A 119 7.22 1.48 -12.06
C ILE A 119 7.56 0.44 -10.98
N SER A 120 6.65 -0.49 -10.72
CA SER A 120 6.86 -1.51 -9.68
C SER A 120 8.01 -2.46 -10.02
N ALA A 121 8.12 -2.86 -11.30
CA ALA A 121 9.20 -3.70 -11.78
C ALA A 121 10.56 -2.99 -11.65
N GLN A 122 10.66 -1.73 -12.07
CA GLN A 122 11.91 -0.96 -11.96
C GLN A 122 12.33 -0.72 -10.51
N LEU A 123 11.38 -0.41 -9.61
CA LEU A 123 11.67 -0.30 -8.18
C LEU A 123 12.19 -1.62 -7.61
N ALA A 124 11.57 -2.75 -7.99
CA ALA A 124 12.00 -4.07 -7.54
C ALA A 124 13.41 -4.42 -8.05
N GLU A 125 13.69 -4.14 -9.32
CA GLU A 125 15.01 -4.33 -9.93
C GLU A 125 16.06 -3.48 -9.23
N PHE A 126 15.78 -2.18 -9.03
CA PHE A 126 16.68 -1.28 -8.32
C PHE A 126 17.01 -1.80 -6.92
N VAL A 127 15.99 -2.16 -6.13
CA VAL A 127 16.16 -2.68 -4.76
C VAL A 127 16.90 -4.02 -4.76
N ALA A 128 16.68 -4.86 -5.77
CA ALA A 128 17.37 -6.14 -5.89
C ALA A 128 18.87 -5.98 -6.20
N ASN A 129 19.21 -4.97 -7.00
CA ASN A 129 20.58 -4.72 -7.46
C ASN A 129 21.36 -3.74 -6.58
N THR A 130 20.72 -3.15 -5.56
CA THR A 130 21.35 -2.17 -4.66
C THR A 130 21.49 -2.76 -3.26
N PRO A 131 22.66 -3.33 -2.90
CA PRO A 131 22.88 -3.84 -1.56
C PRO A 131 22.90 -2.71 -0.53
N VAL A 132 22.43 -3.01 0.68
CA VAL A 132 22.50 -2.11 1.83
C VAL A 132 23.52 -2.60 2.84
N LYS A 133 24.08 -1.69 3.64
CA LYS A 133 25.06 -2.04 4.69
C LYS A 133 24.44 -2.94 5.77
N TYR A 134 23.19 -2.63 6.13
CA TYR A 134 22.46 -3.24 7.24
C TYR A 134 21.12 -3.77 6.74
N GLY A 135 21.02 -5.08 6.58
CA GLY A 135 19.78 -5.74 6.18
C GLY A 135 19.99 -7.23 6.04
N TRP A 136 18.96 -8.01 6.33
CA TRP A 136 18.96 -9.45 6.09
C TRP A 136 19.33 -9.71 4.62
N GLN A 137 20.32 -10.59 4.40
CA GLN A 137 20.91 -10.88 3.09
C GLN A 137 21.51 -9.64 2.38
N LYS A 138 21.88 -8.59 3.13
CA LYS A 138 22.40 -7.31 2.61
C LYS A 138 21.42 -6.60 1.67
N ARG A 139 20.11 -6.78 1.88
CA ARG A 139 19.07 -6.22 1.01
C ARG A 139 18.06 -5.40 1.79
N ALA A 140 17.62 -4.32 1.16
CA ALA A 140 16.33 -3.71 1.50
C ALA A 140 15.20 -4.55 0.89
N MET A 141 14.00 -4.41 1.44
CA MET A 141 12.80 -5.06 0.89
C MET A 141 11.78 -4.01 0.46
N LEU A 142 11.21 -4.19 -0.73
CA LEU A 142 10.24 -3.26 -1.30
C LEU A 142 8.89 -3.35 -0.55
N HIS A 143 8.29 -2.20 -0.27
CA HIS A 143 7.06 -2.05 0.50
C HIS A 143 6.09 -1.04 -0.14
N ALA A 144 4.85 -1.45 -0.44
CA ALA A 144 3.80 -0.55 -0.90
C ALA A 144 3.04 -0.04 0.33
N GLN A 145 3.33 1.20 0.69
CA GLN A 145 3.09 1.63 2.05
C GLN A 145 1.67 2.17 2.27
N SER A 146 1.18 1.92 3.48
CA SER A 146 -0.15 2.28 3.94
C SER A 146 -0.30 3.79 4.03
N GLY A 147 -1.39 4.33 3.50
CA GLY A 147 -1.65 5.77 3.58
C GLY A 147 -1.68 6.24 5.02
N ILE A 148 -1.01 7.36 5.27
CA ILE A 148 -1.08 8.09 6.54
C ILE A 148 -1.76 9.45 6.33
N SER A 149 -2.19 10.08 7.41
CA SER A 149 -2.98 11.32 7.37
C SER A 149 -2.27 12.52 6.70
N SER A 150 -0.94 12.47 6.54
CA SER A 150 -0.16 13.49 5.84
C SER A 150 0.00 13.24 4.34
N ASP A 151 -0.47 12.12 3.81
CA ASP A 151 -0.38 11.76 2.38
C ASP A 151 -1.51 12.43 1.55
N ILE A 152 -1.64 13.75 1.67
CA ILE A 152 -2.73 14.53 1.07
C ILE A 152 -2.65 14.49 -0.46
N GLY A 153 -3.79 14.23 -1.10
CA GLY A 153 -3.90 14.22 -2.56
C GLY A 153 -3.10 13.10 -3.22
N THR A 154 -2.89 11.99 -2.50
CA THR A 154 -2.27 10.76 -3.01
C THR A 154 -3.06 9.53 -2.56
N THR A 155 -2.98 8.48 -3.36
CA THR A 155 -3.53 7.17 -3.07
C THR A 155 -2.44 6.28 -2.43
N PRO A 156 -2.78 5.47 -1.40
CA PRO A 156 -1.79 4.61 -0.73
C PRO A 156 -1.14 3.59 -1.66
N GLY A 157 0.16 3.38 -1.49
CA GLY A 157 0.91 2.32 -2.17
C GLY A 157 0.62 2.24 -3.67
N ALA A 158 0.16 1.07 -4.11
CA ALA A 158 -0.23 0.75 -5.48
C ALA A 158 -1.76 0.66 -5.69
N ARG A 159 -2.56 1.14 -4.73
CA ARG A 159 -4.02 0.99 -4.76
C ARG A 159 -4.67 1.81 -5.85
N LEU A 160 -5.88 1.43 -6.22
CA LEU A 160 -6.75 2.26 -7.06
C LEU A 160 -7.28 3.48 -6.27
N PRO A 161 -7.47 4.63 -6.93
CA PRO A 161 -7.98 5.83 -6.27
C PRO A 161 -9.34 5.61 -5.62
N TYR A 162 -9.54 6.23 -4.44
CA TYR A 162 -10.79 6.16 -3.71
C TYR A 162 -11.96 6.67 -4.54
N GLY A 163 -13.05 5.91 -4.59
CA GLY A 163 -14.27 6.26 -5.34
C GLY A 163 -14.21 5.87 -6.81
N ASP A 164 -13.02 5.74 -7.39
CA ASP A 164 -12.83 5.35 -8.79
C ASP A 164 -12.59 3.85 -8.97
N GLU A 165 -12.62 3.04 -7.91
CA GLU A 165 -12.38 1.60 -8.05
C GLU A 165 -13.45 0.95 -8.97
N PRO A 166 -13.09 -0.04 -9.83
CA PRO A 166 -14.03 -0.79 -10.65
C PRO A 166 -14.69 -1.92 -9.82
N ASP A 167 -15.42 -2.82 -10.46
CA ASP A 167 -15.96 -4.01 -9.80
C ASP A 167 -14.86 -4.83 -9.11
N PRO A 168 -15.19 -5.64 -8.09
CA PRO A 168 -14.19 -6.35 -7.29
C PRO A 168 -13.25 -7.24 -8.09
N ILE A 169 -13.70 -7.85 -9.20
CA ILE A 169 -12.86 -8.73 -10.02
C ILE A 169 -11.84 -7.89 -10.79
N THR A 170 -12.30 -6.87 -11.52
CA THR A 170 -11.42 -5.95 -12.27
C THR A 170 -10.44 -5.23 -11.34
N HIS A 171 -10.87 -4.87 -10.13
CA HIS A 171 -10.01 -4.27 -9.12
C HIS A 171 -8.86 -5.20 -8.78
N LEU A 172 -9.17 -6.45 -8.36
CA LEU A 172 -8.15 -7.43 -8.00
C LEU A 172 -7.21 -7.73 -9.17
N GLN A 173 -7.74 -7.90 -10.38
CA GLN A 173 -6.92 -8.13 -11.57
C GLN A 173 -5.97 -6.97 -11.86
N THR A 174 -6.39 -5.74 -11.60
CA THR A 174 -5.54 -4.57 -11.80
C THR A 174 -4.40 -4.51 -10.78
N VAL A 175 -4.68 -4.78 -9.50
CA VAL A 175 -3.68 -4.59 -8.44
C VAL A 175 -2.79 -5.82 -8.21
N ALA A 176 -3.28 -7.02 -8.53
CA ALA A 176 -2.58 -8.28 -8.28
C ALA A 176 -1.15 -8.34 -8.85
N PRO A 177 -0.85 -7.86 -10.08
CA PRO A 177 0.51 -7.91 -10.62
C PRO A 177 1.56 -7.21 -9.75
N HIS A 178 1.19 -6.19 -8.99
CA HIS A 178 2.10 -5.50 -8.07
C HIS A 178 2.60 -6.42 -6.95
N HIS A 179 1.80 -7.38 -6.50
CA HIS A 179 2.14 -8.26 -5.36
C HIS A 179 3.35 -9.15 -5.60
N ALA A 180 3.76 -9.34 -6.85
CA ALA A 180 5.00 -10.02 -7.19
C ALA A 180 6.26 -9.28 -6.70
N TYR A 181 6.18 -7.95 -6.50
CA TYR A 181 7.33 -7.09 -6.25
C TYR A 181 7.47 -6.65 -4.78
N TYR A 182 6.36 -6.44 -4.07
CA TYR A 182 6.35 -5.84 -2.73
C TYR A 182 6.36 -6.89 -1.60
N TYR A 183 7.45 -7.66 -1.49
CA TYR A 183 7.57 -8.77 -0.55
C TYR A 183 7.41 -8.39 0.92
N SER A 184 7.81 -7.17 1.31
CA SER A 184 7.74 -6.76 2.72
C SER A 184 6.38 -6.20 3.14
N GLY A 185 5.49 -5.96 2.18
CA GLY A 185 4.13 -5.52 2.45
C GLY A 185 3.49 -4.81 1.27
N ILE A 186 2.26 -5.23 0.95
CA ILE A 186 1.34 -4.62 -0.01
C ILE A 186 -0.05 -5.15 0.31
N SER A 187 -1.07 -4.31 0.20
CA SER A 187 -2.43 -4.68 0.57
C SER A 187 -3.45 -3.80 -0.13
N ASP A 188 -4.56 -4.40 -0.53
CA ASP A 188 -5.72 -3.71 -1.07
C ASP A 188 -6.95 -3.84 -0.17
N ILE A 189 -7.90 -2.93 -0.37
CA ILE A 189 -9.18 -2.93 0.35
C ILE A 189 -10.29 -2.98 -0.69
N LEU A 190 -11.08 -4.05 -0.64
CA LEU A 190 -12.33 -4.16 -1.36
C LEU A 190 -13.48 -3.77 -0.45
N THR A 191 -14.38 -2.91 -0.93
CA THR A 191 -15.66 -2.62 -0.26
C THR A 191 -16.75 -3.38 -1.01
N LEU A 192 -17.27 -4.42 -0.39
CA LEU A 192 -18.29 -5.31 -0.91
C LEU A 192 -19.67 -4.88 -0.44
N ASP A 193 -20.65 -5.00 -1.32
CA ASP A 193 -22.06 -4.80 -1.00
C ASP A 193 -22.58 -5.85 0.01
N GLU A 194 -23.61 -5.50 0.78
CA GLU A 194 -24.19 -6.37 1.82
C GLU A 194 -24.75 -7.69 1.30
N THR A 195 -25.15 -7.75 0.02
CA THR A 195 -25.63 -8.98 -0.63
C THR A 195 -24.65 -10.14 -0.51
N ILE A 196 -23.35 -9.87 -0.34
CA ILE A 196 -22.34 -10.92 -0.13
C ILE A 196 -22.62 -11.80 1.10
N LYS A 197 -23.32 -11.26 2.11
CA LYS A 197 -23.74 -12.02 3.30
C LYS A 197 -24.67 -13.18 2.94
N ARG A 198 -25.41 -13.08 1.83
CA ARG A 198 -26.32 -14.11 1.33
C ARG A 198 -25.64 -15.10 0.37
N ASN A 199 -24.43 -14.78 -0.10
CA ASN A 199 -23.63 -15.66 -0.98
C ASN A 199 -22.17 -15.74 -0.49
N PRO A 200 -21.91 -16.36 0.68
CA PRO A 200 -20.55 -16.47 1.19
C PRO A 200 -19.61 -17.27 0.27
N GLN A 201 -20.14 -18.14 -0.60
CA GLN A 201 -19.35 -18.87 -1.58
C GLN A 201 -18.72 -17.95 -2.62
N ALA A 202 -19.40 -16.86 -3.03
CA ALA A 202 -18.81 -15.86 -3.92
C ALA A 202 -17.57 -15.20 -3.29
N LEU A 203 -17.59 -14.93 -1.98
CA LEU A 203 -16.42 -14.39 -1.27
C LEU A 203 -15.26 -15.40 -1.26
N VAL A 204 -15.55 -16.70 -1.02
CA VAL A 204 -14.54 -17.75 -1.10
C VAL A 204 -13.91 -17.81 -2.49
N GLN A 205 -14.73 -17.78 -3.55
CA GLN A 205 -14.23 -17.77 -4.93
C GLN A 205 -13.40 -16.53 -5.24
N LEU A 206 -13.81 -15.36 -4.75
CA LEU A 206 -13.04 -14.12 -4.87
C LEU A 206 -11.66 -14.26 -4.22
N CYS A 207 -11.58 -14.81 -3.01
CA CYS A 207 -10.33 -15.06 -2.31
C CYS A 207 -9.43 -16.05 -3.06
N LEU A 208 -9.98 -17.19 -3.51
CA LEU A 208 -9.24 -18.19 -4.27
C LEU A 208 -8.73 -17.63 -5.60
N GLY A 209 -9.55 -16.84 -6.29
CA GLY A 209 -9.19 -16.13 -7.52
C GLY A 209 -8.07 -15.12 -7.30
N ALA A 210 -8.15 -14.31 -6.25
CA ALA A 210 -7.11 -13.35 -5.87
C ALA A 210 -5.76 -14.03 -5.61
N PHE A 211 -5.75 -15.10 -4.81
CA PHE A 211 -4.53 -15.85 -4.51
C PHE A 211 -3.97 -16.54 -5.76
N LYS A 212 -4.83 -17.09 -6.62
CA LYS A 212 -4.42 -17.66 -7.90
C LYS A 212 -3.82 -16.61 -8.84
N ALA A 213 -4.28 -15.37 -8.77
CA ALA A 213 -3.72 -14.22 -9.50
C ALA A 213 -2.41 -13.68 -8.89
N GLY A 214 -1.91 -14.28 -7.80
CA GLY A 214 -0.63 -13.90 -7.18
C GLY A 214 -0.74 -12.88 -6.05
N MET A 215 -1.96 -12.53 -5.63
CA MET A 215 -2.11 -11.68 -4.43
C MET A 215 -1.67 -12.42 -3.18
N ARG A 216 -1.07 -11.67 -2.26
CA ARG A 216 -0.60 -12.19 -0.96
C ARG A 216 -1.61 -11.92 0.15
N GLU A 217 -2.22 -10.75 0.09
CA GLU A 217 -3.25 -10.32 1.02
C GLU A 217 -4.13 -9.23 0.41
N PHE A 218 -5.35 -9.14 0.90
CA PHE A 218 -6.24 -8.00 0.73
C PHE A 218 -7.24 -8.05 1.89
N THR A 219 -7.91 -6.93 2.16
CA THR A 219 -9.04 -6.87 3.07
C THR A 219 -10.34 -6.73 2.29
N ALA A 220 -11.33 -7.56 2.60
CA ALA A 220 -12.71 -7.33 2.16
C ALA A 220 -13.52 -6.72 3.32
N ASN A 221 -14.03 -5.51 3.12
CA ASN A 221 -14.99 -4.86 4.01
C ASN A 221 -16.40 -5.05 3.45
N VAL A 222 -17.38 -5.33 4.30
CA VAL A 222 -18.80 -5.35 3.88
C VAL A 222 -19.42 -4.03 4.31
N SER A 223 -20.12 -3.37 3.38
CA SER A 223 -20.83 -2.11 3.66
C SER A 223 -21.92 -2.27 4.71
N GLY A 224 -22.42 -1.16 5.23
CA GLY A 224 -23.50 -1.14 6.23
C GLY A 224 -23.07 -1.36 7.68
N ASN A 225 -21.77 -1.60 7.94
CA ASN A 225 -21.24 -1.67 9.29
C ASN A 225 -20.70 -0.31 9.76
N ASP A 226 -20.81 -0.03 11.06
CA ASP A 226 -20.26 1.16 11.73
C ASP A 226 -18.72 1.22 11.70
N LEU A 227 -18.03 0.24 11.10
CA LEU A 227 -16.57 0.18 11.06
C LEU A 227 -16.03 0.61 9.69
N VAL A 228 -15.20 1.64 9.68
CA VAL A 228 -14.38 2.01 8.52
C VAL A 228 -13.02 1.34 8.63
N ARG A 229 -12.67 0.62 7.56
CA ARG A 229 -11.34 0.06 7.40
C ARG A 229 -10.38 1.15 6.93
N VAL A 230 -9.52 1.58 7.85
CA VAL A 230 -8.29 2.32 7.49
C VAL A 230 -7.25 1.28 7.06
N THR A 231 -6.00 1.67 6.85
CA THR A 231 -4.99 0.72 6.43
C THR A 231 -4.37 0.00 7.63
N GLY A 232 -4.75 -1.26 7.83
CA GLY A 232 -4.21 -2.12 8.90
C GLY A 232 -4.87 -1.99 10.26
N TYR A 233 -5.89 -1.15 10.40
CA TYR A 233 -6.73 -1.01 11.59
C TYR A 233 -8.15 -0.55 11.21
N MET A 234 -9.07 -0.58 12.17
CA MET A 234 -10.47 -0.16 11.98
C MET A 234 -10.82 0.93 12.99
N VAL A 235 -11.70 1.84 12.58
CA VAL A 235 -12.27 2.88 13.45
C VAL A 235 -13.78 2.88 13.26
N ARG A 236 -14.54 3.11 14.35
CA ARG A 236 -15.99 3.26 14.26
C ARG A 236 -16.37 4.64 13.73
N LEU A 237 -17.34 4.72 12.83
CA LEU A 237 -17.88 6.01 12.35
C LEU A 237 -18.47 6.80 13.50
N SER A 238 -19.22 6.13 14.39
CA SER A 238 -19.75 6.72 15.62
C SER A 238 -18.66 7.32 16.53
N ASP A 239 -17.48 6.68 16.62
CA ASP A 239 -16.34 7.22 17.39
C ASP A 239 -15.74 8.47 16.70
N LEU A 240 -15.75 8.55 15.36
CA LEU A 240 -15.30 9.73 14.62
C LEU A 240 -16.27 10.90 14.80
N GLU A 241 -17.57 10.64 14.76
CA GLU A 241 -18.60 11.66 15.02
C GLU A 241 -18.50 12.19 16.45
N LYS A 242 -18.39 11.30 17.43
CA LYS A 242 -18.19 11.67 18.83
C LYS A 242 -16.89 12.46 19.02
N TYR A 243 -15.81 12.05 18.36
CA TYR A 243 -14.55 12.78 18.40
C TYR A 243 -14.69 14.21 17.88
N ARG A 244 -15.41 14.43 16.77
CA ARG A 244 -15.64 15.77 16.22
C ARG A 244 -16.46 16.67 17.14
N ALA A 245 -17.38 16.09 17.92
CA ALA A 245 -18.23 16.84 18.84
C ALA A 245 -17.56 17.11 20.21
N GLU A 246 -16.85 16.13 20.76
CA GLU A 246 -16.43 16.11 22.17
C GLU A 246 -14.94 15.84 22.37
N GLY A 247 -14.21 15.48 21.31
CA GLY A 247 -12.87 14.90 21.40
C GLY A 247 -12.88 13.43 21.83
N SER A 248 -11.71 12.78 21.88
CA SER A 248 -11.57 11.41 22.41
C SER A 248 -10.26 11.22 23.17
N ARG A 249 -10.28 10.28 24.12
CA ARG A 249 -9.09 9.80 24.85
C ARG A 249 -8.43 8.58 24.17
N THR A 250 -9.02 8.01 23.10
CA THR A 250 -8.48 6.84 22.37
C THR A 250 -7.55 7.26 21.22
N ASN A 251 -6.32 6.74 21.26
CA ASN A 251 -5.22 7.18 20.39
C ASN A 251 -5.46 6.90 18.89
N THR A 252 -6.24 5.88 18.54
CA THR A 252 -6.50 5.49 17.13
C THR A 252 -7.65 6.27 16.48
N THR A 253 -8.57 6.83 17.27
CA THR A 253 -9.72 7.59 16.75
C THR A 253 -9.25 8.91 16.13
N TRP A 254 -8.28 9.58 16.75
CA TRP A 254 -7.63 10.77 16.18
C TRP A 254 -6.99 10.48 14.82
N LEU A 255 -6.19 9.40 14.73
CA LEU A 255 -5.56 9.00 13.47
C LEU A 255 -6.59 8.68 12.38
N GLY A 256 -7.71 8.06 12.76
CA GLY A 256 -8.83 7.82 11.87
C GLY A 256 -9.52 9.11 11.39
N GLU A 257 -9.77 10.07 12.29
CA GLU A 257 -10.40 11.35 11.94
C GLU A 257 -9.49 12.16 11.02
N GLU A 258 -8.21 12.26 11.37
CA GLU A 258 -7.26 13.04 10.60
C GLU A 258 -7.11 12.45 9.18
N ALA A 259 -7.06 11.11 9.06
CA ALA A 259 -7.10 10.45 7.77
C ALA A 259 -8.42 10.70 7.03
N ALA A 260 -9.57 10.63 7.69
CA ALA A 260 -10.87 10.89 7.09
C ALA A 260 -11.04 12.33 6.59
N ARG A 261 -10.39 13.30 7.25
CA ARG A 261 -10.44 14.71 6.87
C ARG A 261 -9.44 15.06 5.78
N ASN A 262 -8.21 14.56 5.90
CA ASN A 262 -7.10 14.95 5.03
C ASN A 262 -7.01 14.09 3.75
N THR A 263 -7.69 12.95 3.74
CA THR A 263 -7.69 12.01 2.61
C THR A 263 -9.11 11.64 2.21
N ARG A 264 -9.24 10.93 1.09
CA ARG A 264 -10.53 10.51 0.53
C ARG A 264 -10.97 9.11 1.00
N ILE A 265 -10.48 8.63 2.16
CA ILE A 265 -10.70 7.24 2.60
C ILE A 265 -12.18 6.86 2.75
N LEU A 266 -13.06 7.84 3.01
CA LEU A 266 -14.51 7.62 3.18
C LEU A 266 -15.25 7.51 1.84
N GLU A 267 -14.59 7.75 0.71
CA GLU A 267 -15.24 7.80 -0.60
C GLU A 267 -15.31 6.43 -1.30
N ARG A 268 -14.79 5.37 -0.67
CA ARG A 268 -14.88 4.00 -1.17
C ARG A 268 -16.33 3.57 -1.34
N GLN A 269 -16.70 3.14 -2.54
CA GLN A 269 -18.06 2.70 -2.83
C GLN A 269 -18.24 1.18 -2.62
N PRO A 270 -19.37 0.73 -2.05
CA PRO A 270 -19.73 -0.68 -2.05
C PRO A 270 -19.97 -1.18 -3.47
N ARG A 271 -19.48 -2.38 -3.78
CA ARG A 271 -19.61 -2.98 -5.11
C ARG A 271 -20.01 -4.45 -5.00
N VAL A 272 -20.86 -4.89 -5.93
CA VAL A 272 -21.27 -6.30 -6.05
C VAL A 272 -20.17 -7.05 -6.81
N ILE A 273 -19.86 -8.30 -6.41
CA ILE A 273 -18.76 -9.11 -6.98
C ILE A 273 -18.95 -9.40 -8.48
N SER A 274 -20.18 -9.41 -8.96
CA SER A 274 -20.54 -9.57 -10.37
C SER A 274 -22.01 -9.14 -10.54
N HIS A 275 -22.52 -9.04 -11.77
CA HIS A 275 -23.93 -8.80 -12.10
C HIS A 275 -24.86 -9.95 -11.67
N GLU A 276 -24.66 -10.52 -10.49
CA GLU A 276 -25.51 -11.53 -9.89
C GLU A 276 -26.85 -10.87 -9.56
N GLN A 277 -27.80 -11.09 -10.48
CA GLN A 277 -29.22 -10.70 -10.52
C GLN A 277 -29.58 -9.39 -11.24
N GLN A 278 -29.72 -9.48 -12.57
CA GLN A 278 -31.01 -9.05 -13.14
C GLN A 278 -32.00 -10.20 -12.91
N MET A 279 -33.02 -9.99 -12.07
CA MET A 279 -34.22 -10.83 -12.12
C MET A 279 -34.80 -10.72 -13.53
N ARG A 280 -34.66 -11.79 -14.33
CA ARG A 280 -35.47 -11.97 -15.53
C ARG A 280 -36.86 -12.38 -15.08
N PHE A 281 -37.74 -11.41 -14.85
CA PHE A 281 -39.16 -11.68 -14.98
C PHE A 281 -39.47 -11.70 -16.48
N SER A 282 -39.47 -12.89 -17.08
CA SER A 282 -40.25 -13.11 -18.30
C SER A 282 -41.73 -13.14 -17.91
N GLN A 283 -42.53 -12.39 -18.68
CA GLN A 283 -43.99 -12.19 -18.52
C GLN A 283 -44.78 -13.46 -18.26
#